data_AF-A0A9Q5SNE1-F1
#
_entry.id   AF-A0A9Q5SNE1-F1
#
_cell.length_a   1.000
_cell.length_b   1.000
_cell.length_c   1.000
_cell.angle_alpha   90.00
_cell.angle_beta   90.00
_cell.angle_gamma   90.00
#
_symmetry.space_group_name_H-M   'P 1'
#
loop_
_entity.id
_entity.type
_entity.pdbx_description
1 polymer ?
#
loop_
_entity_poly.entity_id
_entity_poly.type
_entity_poly.pdbx_seq_one_letter_code
_entity_poly.pdbx_strand_id
1 'polypeptide(L)' 'MREAIEGFIKGLHESAVESRKEADKAFDNGDLGLTGFHRGQWHTFENTAIALEDLLSDHEEEEQ' A
#
# COMPACT_ATOMS: atom_id res chain seq x y z
N MET A 1 2.84 -18.41 -9.49
CA MET A 1 2.70 -17.88 -8.12
C MET A 1 3.20 -16.44 -8.06
N ARG A 2 4.38 -16.16 -8.65
CA ARG A 2 4.92 -14.80 -8.80
C ARG A 2 3.93 -13.77 -9.39
N GLU A 3 3.33 -14.05 -10.54
CA GLU A 3 2.33 -13.16 -11.17
C GLU A 3 1.14 -12.82 -10.25
N ALA A 4 0.74 -13.75 -9.38
CA ALA A 4 -0.33 -13.52 -8.41
C ALA A 4 0.12 -12.58 -7.28
N ILE A 5 1.38 -12.69 -6.85
CA ILE A 5 1.97 -11.78 -5.85
C ILE A 5 2.16 -10.39 -6.45
N GLU A 6 2.66 -10.29 -7.68
CA GLU A 6 2.77 -9.02 -8.41
C GLU A 6 1.41 -8.34 -8.59
N GLY A 7 0.37 -9.11 -8.93
CA GLY A 7 -1.01 -8.61 -9.00
C GLY A 7 -1.53 -8.11 -7.64
N PHE A 8 -1.17 -8.81 -6.56
CA PHE A 8 -1.52 -8.39 -5.20
C PHE A 8 -0.79 -7.11 -4.76
N ILE A 9 0.51 -7.00 -5.02
CA ILE A 9 1.32 -5.80 -4.78
C ILE A 9 0.72 -4.59 -5.50
N LYS A 10 0.35 -4.75 -6.77
CA LYS A 10 -0.33 -3.69 -7.52
C LYS A 10 -1.63 -3.25 -6.84
N GLY A 11 -2.46 -4.20 -6.40
CA GLY A 11 -3.69 -3.90 -5.67
C GLY A 11 -3.45 -3.17 -4.34
N LEU A 12 -2.35 -3.47 -3.65
CA LEU A 12 -1.95 -2.74 -2.44
C LEU A 12 -1.61 -1.29 -2.75
N HIS A 13 -0.79 -1.01 -3.78
CA HIS A 13 -0.48 0.37 -4.17
C HIS A 13 -1.72 1.16 -4.60
N GLU A 14 -2.61 0.56 -5.39
CA GLU A 14 -3.88 1.20 -5.78
C GLU A 14 -4.72 1.56 -4.55
N SER A 15 -4.80 0.66 -3.56
CA SER A 15 -5.51 0.87 -2.30
C SER A 15 -4.84 1.93 -1.42
N ALA A 16 -3.50 2.00 -1.43
CA ALA A 16 -2.71 3.02 -0.74
C ALA A 16 -3.02 4.42 -1.30
N VAL A 17 -3.01 4.56 -2.64
CA VAL A 17 -3.34 5.80 -3.33
C VAL A 17 -4.76 6.25 -3.02
N GLU A 18 -5.73 5.34 -3.03
CA GLU A 18 -7.11 5.69 -2.72
C GLU A 18 -7.29 6.09 -1.25
N SER A 19 -6.67 5.35 -0.33
CA SER A 19 -6.69 5.69 1.10
C SER A 19 -6.08 7.07 1.37
N ARG A 20 -5.01 7.44 0.66
CA ARG A 20 -4.46 8.80 0.74
C ARG A 20 -5.45 9.86 0.30
N LYS A 21 -6.17 9.66 -0.82
CA LYS A 21 -7.18 10.61 -1.29
C LYS A 21 -8.33 10.76 -0.29
N GLU A 22 -8.80 9.66 0.29
CA GLU A 22 -9.85 9.71 1.31
C GLU A 22 -9.39 10.40 2.59
N ALA A 23 -8.12 10.24 2.98
CA ALA A 23 -7.54 11.00 4.08
C ALA A 23 -7.53 12.50 3.80
N ASP A 24 -7.14 12.91 2.59
CA ASP A 24 -7.11 14.32 2.20
C ASP A 24 -8.53 14.92 2.18
N LYS A 25 -9.52 14.20 1.63
CA LYS A 25 -10.95 14.60 1.68
C LYS A 25 -11.47 14.74 3.11
N ALA A 26 -11.15 13.77 3.99
CA ALA A 26 -11.56 13.81 5.39
C ALA A 26 -10.94 15.02 6.12
N PHE A 27 -9.68 15.33 5.81
CA PHE A 27 -8.97 16.47 6.38
C PHE A 27 -9.60 17.80 5.94
N ASP A 28 -9.89 17.95 4.65
CA ASP A 28 -10.56 19.14 4.11
C ASP A 28 -11.96 19.35 4.73
N ASN A 29 -12.64 18.26 5.08
CA ASN A 29 -13.93 18.29 5.78
C ASN A 29 -13.81 18.51 7.31
N GLY A 30 -12.59 18.58 7.86
CA GLY A 30 -12.32 18.77 9.28
C GLY A 30 -12.51 17.50 10.14
N ASP A 31 -12.72 16.33 9.53
CA ASP A 31 -12.81 15.05 10.24
C ASP A 31 -11.41 14.47 10.46
N LEU A 32 -10.78 14.90 11.56
CA LEU A 32 -9.43 14.46 11.91
C LEU A 32 -9.35 12.98 12.30
N GLY A 33 -10.44 12.40 12.79
CA GLY A 33 -10.50 10.98 13.14
C GLY A 33 -10.45 10.11 11.89
N LEU A 34 -11.29 10.42 10.91
CA LEU A 34 -11.32 9.74 9.62
C LEU A 34 -10.04 10.00 8.80
N THR A 35 -9.48 11.20 8.90
CA THR A 35 -8.15 11.52 8.34
C THR A 35 -7.10 10.55 8.86
N GLY A 36 -7.00 10.42 10.19
CA GLY A 36 -6.01 9.54 10.82
C GLY A 36 -6.18 8.07 10.42
N PHE A 37 -7.44 7.61 10.38
CA PHE A 37 -7.77 6.26 9.94
C PHE A 37 -7.27 5.96 8.52
N HIS A 38 -7.61 6.81 7.55
CA HIS A 38 -7.21 6.60 6.17
C HIS A 38 -5.71 6.79 5.93
N ARG A 39 -5.04 7.68 6.67
CA ARG A 39 -3.55 7.74 6.66
C ARG A 39 -2.92 6.46 7.17
N GLY A 40 -3.48 5.88 8.24
CA GLY A 40 -3.04 4.58 8.74
C GLY A 40 -3.14 3.50 7.68
N GLN A 41 -4.29 3.41 7.00
CA GLN A 41 -4.50 2.46 5.91
C GLN A 41 -3.51 2.68 4.76
N TRP A 42 -3.31 3.93 4.33
CA TRP A 42 -2.34 4.26 3.29
C TRP A 42 -0.94 3.73 3.64
N HIS A 43 -0.43 4.04 4.84
CA HIS A 43 0.89 3.58 5.27
C HIS A 43 0.98 2.05 5.36
N THR A 44 -0.06 1.39 5.85
CA THR A 44 -0.07 -0.08 5.93
C THR A 44 -0.02 -0.72 4.55
N PHE A 45 -0.82 -0.25 3.60
CA PHE A 45 -0.82 -0.82 2.25
C PHE A 45 0.51 -0.59 1.54
N GLU A 46 1.05 0.63 1.61
CA GLU A 46 2.31 0.99 0.95
C GLU A 46 3.48 0.18 1.52
N ASN A 47 3.61 0.11 2.84
CA ASN A 47 4.70 -0.63 3.48
C ASN A 47 4.60 -2.14 3.24
N THR A 48 3.38 -2.68 3.15
CA THR A 48 3.18 -4.10 2.84
C THR A 48 3.57 -4.38 1.39
N ALA A 49 3.25 -3.49 0.46
CA ALA A 49 3.62 -3.63 -0.94
C ALA A 49 5.15 -3.65 -1.08
N ILE A 50 5.84 -2.66 -0.51
CA ILE A 50 7.31 -2.56 -0.53
C ILE A 50 7.97 -3.81 0.04
N ALA A 51 7.51 -4.30 1.20
CA ALA A 51 8.09 -5.49 1.82
C ALA A 51 7.93 -6.76 0.95
N LEU A 52 6.85 -6.85 0.17
CA LEU A 52 6.64 -7.96 -0.77
C LEU A 52 7.46 -7.80 -2.06
N GLU A 53 7.66 -6.57 -2.54
CA GLU A 53 8.56 -6.26 -3.66
C GLU A 53 10.02 -6.61 -3.32
N ASP A 54 10.47 -6.22 -2.12
CA ASP A 54 11.80 -6.56 -1.61
C ASP A 54 11.98 -8.08 -1.53
N LEU A 55 11.02 -8.80 -0.94
CA LEU A 55 11.06 -10.26 -0.86
C LEU A 55 11.08 -10.94 -2.23
N LEU A 56 10.32 -10.42 -3.21
CA LEU A 56 10.33 -10.95 -4.57
C LEU A 56 11.66 -10.69 -5.27
N SER A 57 12.29 -9.55 -5.02
CA SER A 57 13.57 -9.17 -5.62
C SER A 57 14.71 -10.03 -5.05
N ASP A 58 14.75 -10.21 -3.73
CA ASP A 58 15.71 -11.09 -3.05
C ASP A 58 15.62 -12.54 -3.56
N HIS A 59 14.39 -13.02 -3.82
CA HIS A 59 14.20 -14.37 -4.36
C HIS A 59 14.73 -14.53 -5.80
N GLU A 60 14.75 -13.46 -6.61
CA GLU A 60 15.36 -13.49 -7.94
C GLU A 60 16.90 -13.57 -7.89
N GLU A 61 17.53 -13.01 -6.85
CA GLU A 61 18.98 -13.06 -6.67
C GLU A 61 19.47 -14.44 -6.18
N GLU A 62 18.66 -15.18 -5.41
CA GLU A 62 19.02 -16.51 -4.90
C GLU A 62 18.89 -17.64 -5.94
N GLU A 63 18.13 -17.45 -7.03
CA GLU A 63 18.00 -18.44 -8.12
C GLU A 63 19.07 -18.33 -9.23
N GLN A 64 19.99 -17.36 -9.16
CA GLN A 64 21.13 -17.20 -10.09
C GLN A 64 22.43 -17.83 -9.58
#